data_AF-A0A5N3PA17-F1
#
_entry.id   AF-A0A5N3PA17-F1
#
_cell.length_a   1.000
_cell.length_b   1.000
_cell.length_c   1.000
_cell.angle_alpha   90.00
_cell.angle_beta   90.00
_cell.angle_gamma   90.00
#
_symmetry.space_group_name_H-M   'P 1'
#
loop_
_entity.id
_entity.type
_entity.pdbx_description
1 polymer ?
#
loop_
_entity_poly.entity_id
_entity_poly.type
_entity_poly.pdbx_seq_one_letter_code
_entity_poly.pdbx_strand_id
1 'polypeptide(L)'
;MPETGAFADYKKRIALLMKETLAAKECQPILFVGAGLSRRYFQAPDWHGALATALKAVDDGGPDYEYYAQISKNDAVKIGTSLIERIHAWAWGKGKKSFPQDLYNEKFSPDIFIKHLISDNLIKITPKISKLTDKKLREEIGLLRDIRPHAVITTNFDTFLEKIYDGYEPIIGQKVIKYNMNSFG
;
A
#
# COMPACT_ATOMS: atom_id res chain seq x y z
N MET A 1 22.01 -16.11 -3.71
CA MET A 1 23.12 -15.14 -3.84
C MET A 1 23.96 -15.23 -2.57
N PRO A 2 25.30 -15.30 -2.63
CA PRO A 2 26.11 -15.32 -1.43
C PRO A 2 25.97 -13.97 -0.71
N GLU A 3 25.72 -13.99 0.60
CA GLU A 3 25.76 -12.75 1.39
C GLU A 3 27.18 -12.20 1.36
N THR A 4 27.37 -11.00 0.83
CA THR A 4 28.65 -10.30 0.93
C THR A 4 28.94 -10.01 2.42
N GLY A 5 30.21 -10.03 2.83
CA GLY A 5 30.58 -9.75 4.23
C GLY A 5 29.97 -8.46 4.77
N ALA A 6 29.91 -7.42 3.92
CA ALA A 6 29.28 -6.14 4.25
C ALA A 6 27.80 -6.22 4.64
N PHE A 7 27.00 -7.07 3.97
CA PHE A 7 25.58 -7.21 4.29
C PHE A 7 25.37 -8.00 5.59
N ALA A 8 26.17 -9.05 5.81
CA ALA A 8 26.14 -9.81 7.06
C ALA A 8 26.52 -8.93 8.26
N ASP A 9 27.54 -8.09 8.11
CA ASP A 9 27.98 -7.16 9.15
C ASP A 9 26.95 -6.05 9.41
N TYR A 10 26.31 -5.53 8.34
CA TYR A 10 25.18 -4.62 8.47
C TYR A 10 24.06 -5.22 9.33
N LYS A 11 23.64 -6.46 9.06
CA LYS A 11 22.59 -7.13 9.83
C LYS A 11 22.97 -7.26 11.32
N LYS A 12 24.21 -7.68 11.61
CA LYS A 12 24.70 -7.79 13.00
C LYS A 12 24.64 -6.45 13.72
N ARG A 13 25.11 -5.38 13.07
CA ARG A 13 25.10 -4.02 13.64
C ARG A 13 23.68 -3.53 13.92
N ILE A 14 22.75 -3.71 12.98
CA ILE A 14 21.36 -3.29 13.16
C ILE A 14 20.67 -4.09 14.26
N ALA A 15 20.90 -5.41 14.32
CA ALA A 15 20.33 -6.25 15.39
C ALA A 15 20.82 -5.83 16.78
N LEU A 16 22.10 -5.48 16.91
CA LEU A 16 22.65 -4.95 18.17
C LEU A 16 21.99 -3.61 18.54
N LEU A 17 21.90 -2.68 17.59
CA LEU A 17 21.27 -1.37 17.82
C LEU A 17 19.80 -1.50 18.23
N MET A 18 19.05 -2.39 17.59
CA MET A 18 17.67 -2.69 17.95
C MET A 18 17.57 -3.21 19.39
N LYS A 19 18.44 -4.16 19.76
CA LYS A 19 18.46 -4.72 21.12
C LYS A 19 18.78 -3.67 22.18
N GLU A 20 19.79 -2.85 21.95
CA GLU A 20 20.18 -1.76 22.85
C GLU A 20 19.07 -0.71 22.97
N THR A 21 18.45 -0.34 21.85
CA THR A 21 17.35 0.64 21.84
C THR A 21 16.14 0.10 22.60
N LEU A 22 15.75 -1.16 22.37
CA LEU A 22 14.62 -1.78 23.08
C LEU A 22 14.91 -1.98 24.58
N ALA A 23 16.16 -2.27 24.96
CA ALA A 23 16.54 -2.35 26.37
C ALA A 23 16.53 -0.98 27.06
N ALA A 24 16.90 0.09 26.34
CA ALA A 24 16.93 1.44 26.87
C ALA A 24 15.57 2.17 26.82
N LYS A 25 14.63 1.69 25.98
CA LYS A 25 13.30 2.28 25.81
C LYS A 25 12.26 1.29 26.31
N GLU A 26 11.63 1.61 27.44
CA GLU A 26 10.55 0.81 28.03
C GLU A 26 9.20 1.01 27.31
N CYS A 27 9.21 1.03 25.97
CA CYS A 27 8.00 1.26 25.18
C CYS A 27 7.92 0.35 23.95
N GLN A 28 6.71 0.18 23.45
CA GLN A 28 6.45 -0.54 22.20
C GLN A 28 6.93 0.29 21.01
N PRO A 29 7.48 -0.33 19.96
CA PRO A 29 7.98 0.38 18.79
C PRO A 29 6.84 0.91 17.92
N ILE A 30 7.13 1.92 17.11
CA ILE A 30 6.30 2.34 15.97
C ILE A 30 6.92 1.76 14.70
N LEU A 31 6.11 1.10 13.87
CA LEU A 31 6.58 0.53 12.60
C LEU A 31 6.22 1.43 11.43
N PHE A 32 7.22 1.77 10.60
CA PHE A 32 7.01 2.42 9.32
C PHE A 32 7.10 1.37 8.21
N VAL A 33 6.00 1.10 7.53
CA VAL A 33 5.91 0.00 6.56
C VAL A 33 5.49 0.54 5.19
N GLY A 34 6.31 0.30 4.17
CA GLY A 34 5.99 0.62 2.78
C GLY A 34 5.51 -0.59 1.97
N ALA A 35 5.25 -0.37 0.68
CA ALA A 35 4.80 -1.39 -0.26
C ALA A 35 5.75 -2.59 -0.45
N GLY A 36 6.99 -2.52 0.05
CA GLY A 36 7.95 -3.62 0.01
C GLY A 36 7.42 -4.90 0.68
N LEU A 37 6.61 -4.77 1.73
CA LEU A 37 5.96 -5.92 2.36
C LEU A 37 5.02 -6.61 1.37
N SER A 38 4.04 -5.88 0.83
CA SER A 38 3.07 -6.44 -0.11
C SER A 38 3.68 -7.01 -1.39
N ARG A 39 4.73 -6.35 -1.91
CA ARG A 39 5.53 -6.87 -3.03
C ARG A 39 6.22 -8.20 -2.69
N ARG A 40 6.81 -8.32 -1.49
CA ARG A 40 7.47 -9.56 -1.03
C ARG A 40 6.48 -10.70 -0.83
N TYR A 41 5.33 -10.42 -0.23
CA TYR A 41 4.42 -11.46 0.23
C TYR A 41 3.42 -11.93 -0.84
N PHE A 42 3.02 -11.05 -1.76
CA PHE A 42 2.02 -11.40 -2.78
C PHE A 42 2.21 -10.67 -4.11
N GLN A 43 3.41 -10.15 -4.38
CA GLN A 43 3.74 -9.50 -5.65
C GLN A 43 2.79 -8.35 -6.02
N ALA A 44 2.39 -7.56 -5.02
CA ALA A 44 1.59 -6.36 -5.25
C ALA A 44 2.26 -5.47 -6.33
N PRO A 45 1.46 -4.78 -7.17
CA PRO A 45 2.01 -3.90 -8.18
C PRO A 45 2.73 -2.70 -7.55
N ASP A 46 3.68 -2.13 -8.28
CA ASP A 46 4.15 -0.78 -8.00
C ASP A 46 3.15 0.26 -8.55
N TRP A 47 3.50 1.54 -8.50
CA TRP A 47 2.60 2.59 -8.97
C TRP A 47 2.31 2.49 -10.48
N HIS A 48 3.28 2.12 -11.32
CA HIS A 48 3.03 1.89 -12.74
C HIS A 48 2.08 0.71 -12.95
N GLY A 49 2.30 -0.40 -12.25
CA GLY A 49 1.46 -1.58 -12.31
C GLY A 49 0.03 -1.31 -11.83
N ALA A 50 -0.15 -0.47 -10.80
CA ALA A 50 -1.45 -0.06 -10.30
C ALA A 50 -2.22 0.75 -11.34
N LEU A 51 -1.57 1.74 -11.96
CA LEU A 51 -2.15 2.55 -13.03
C LEU A 51 -2.50 1.72 -14.26
N ALA A 52 -1.61 0.83 -14.70
CA ALA A 52 -1.86 -0.08 -15.82
C ALA A 52 -3.04 -1.01 -15.55
N THR A 53 -3.16 -1.52 -14.31
CA THR A 53 -4.29 -2.38 -13.92
C THR A 53 -5.60 -1.62 -13.88
N ALA A 54 -5.60 -0.37 -13.40
CA ALA A 54 -6.79 0.47 -13.45
C ALA A 54 -7.23 0.73 -14.89
N LEU A 55 -6.30 1.05 -15.79
CA LEU A 55 -6.63 1.28 -17.20
C LEU A 55 -7.15 0.02 -17.90
N LYS A 56 -6.64 -1.18 -17.56
CA LYS A 56 -7.15 -2.44 -18.12
C LYS A 56 -8.62 -2.71 -17.82
N ALA A 57 -9.19 -2.09 -16.79
CA ALA A 57 -10.61 -2.21 -16.47
C ALA A 57 -11.50 -1.31 -17.36
N VAL A 58 -10.90 -0.39 -18.12
CA VAL A 58 -11.60 0.61 -18.94
C VAL A 58 -11.85 0.06 -20.33
N ASP A 59 -13.10 -0.30 -20.63
CA ASP A 59 -13.53 -0.73 -21.96
C ASP A 59 -14.17 0.43 -22.74
N ASP A 60 -13.33 1.33 -23.26
CA ASP A 60 -13.74 2.46 -24.10
C ASP A 60 -13.09 2.49 -25.48
N GLY A 61 -12.20 1.53 -25.77
CA GLY A 61 -11.45 1.44 -27.03
C GLY A 61 -10.33 2.48 -27.20
N GLY A 62 -9.98 3.22 -26.14
CA GLY A 62 -8.87 4.17 -26.19
C GLY A 62 -7.49 3.52 -26.02
N PRO A 63 -6.40 4.32 -26.03
CA PRO A 63 -5.01 3.81 -26.02
C PRO A 63 -4.63 2.98 -24.78
N ASP A 64 -3.64 2.10 -24.93
CA ASP A 64 -3.08 1.32 -23.82
C ASP A 64 -2.18 2.17 -22.90
N TYR A 65 -1.71 1.57 -21.80
CA TYR A 65 -0.86 2.24 -20.81
C TYR A 65 0.42 2.82 -21.41
N GLU A 66 1.01 2.09 -22.36
CA GLU A 66 2.25 2.42 -23.06
C GLU A 66 2.15 3.77 -23.78
N TYR A 67 0.98 4.11 -24.34
CA TYR A 67 0.74 5.42 -24.95
C TYR A 67 0.95 6.55 -23.93
N TYR A 68 0.34 6.42 -22.75
CA TYR A 68 0.48 7.41 -21.67
C TYR A 68 1.91 7.49 -21.14
N ALA A 69 2.58 6.33 -21.03
CA ALA A 69 3.97 6.26 -20.63
C ALA A 69 4.89 6.98 -21.62
N GLN A 70 4.67 6.84 -22.93
CA GLN A 70 5.45 7.53 -23.96
C GLN A 70 5.29 9.04 -23.89
N ILE A 71 4.05 9.55 -23.90
CA ILE A 71 3.80 11.00 -23.90
C ILE A 71 4.23 11.67 -22.59
N SER A 72 4.21 10.92 -21.49
CA SER A 72 4.61 11.41 -20.17
C SER A 72 6.10 11.24 -19.88
N LYS A 73 6.90 10.69 -20.81
CA LYS A 73 8.31 10.31 -20.58
C LYS A 73 8.47 9.40 -19.35
N ASN A 74 7.53 8.48 -19.18
CA ASN A 74 7.43 7.52 -18.09
C ASN A 74 7.26 8.15 -16.69
N ASP A 75 6.80 9.40 -16.61
CA ASP A 75 6.46 10.07 -15.35
C ASP A 75 5.11 9.59 -14.84
N ALA A 76 5.14 8.75 -13.79
CA ALA A 76 3.96 8.12 -13.23
C ALA A 76 2.91 9.10 -12.67
N VAL A 77 3.33 10.31 -12.26
CA VAL A 77 2.39 11.33 -11.78
C VAL A 77 1.59 11.86 -12.97
N LYS A 78 2.26 12.20 -14.07
CA LYS A 78 1.60 12.69 -15.30
C LYS A 78 0.71 11.64 -15.95
N ILE A 79 1.16 10.38 -15.94
CA ILE A 79 0.34 9.25 -16.39
C ILE A 79 -0.94 9.20 -15.55
N GLY A 80 -0.82 9.18 -14.21
CA GLY A 80 -1.96 9.17 -13.31
C GLY A 80 -2.95 10.31 -13.57
N THR A 81 -2.46 11.54 -13.73
CA THR A 81 -3.29 12.71 -14.09
C THR A 81 -4.06 12.50 -15.40
N SER A 82 -3.40 11.97 -16.43
CA SER A 82 -4.03 11.73 -17.73
C SER A 82 -5.09 10.62 -17.66
N LEU A 83 -4.85 9.60 -16.84
CA LEU A 83 -5.80 8.51 -16.64
C LEU A 83 -7.02 8.93 -15.82
N ILE A 84 -6.88 9.89 -14.90
CA ILE A 84 -8.01 10.43 -14.13
C ILE A 84 -9.09 10.96 -15.07
N GLU A 85 -8.72 11.81 -16.04
CA GLU A 85 -9.68 12.42 -16.96
C GLU A 85 -10.43 11.36 -17.78
N ARG A 86 -9.71 10.38 -18.34
CA ARG A 86 -10.30 9.31 -19.15
C ARG A 86 -11.17 8.36 -18.33
N ILE A 87 -10.67 7.88 -17.19
CA ILE A 87 -11.42 6.96 -16.32
C ILE A 87 -12.69 7.65 -15.80
N HIS A 88 -12.61 8.94 -15.45
CA HIS A 88 -13.78 9.72 -15.06
C HIS A 88 -14.81 9.79 -16.19
N ALA A 89 -14.41 10.13 -17.41
CA ALA A 89 -15.31 10.18 -18.56
C ALA A 89 -15.95 8.80 -18.84
N TRP A 90 -15.17 7.72 -18.77
CA TRP A 90 -15.69 6.36 -18.92
C TRP A 90 -16.67 5.99 -17.81
N ALA A 91 -16.37 6.32 -16.56
CA ALA A 91 -17.22 6.03 -15.40
C ALA A 91 -18.60 6.70 -15.50
N TRP A 92 -18.69 7.91 -16.05
CA TRP A 92 -19.96 8.60 -16.31
C TRP A 92 -20.69 8.12 -17.57
N GLY A 93 -20.02 7.35 -18.43
CA GLY A 93 -20.56 6.76 -19.64
C GLY A 93 -20.73 5.24 -19.52
N LYS A 94 -19.99 4.49 -20.36
CA LYS A 94 -20.10 3.02 -20.48
C LYS A 94 -19.76 2.28 -19.17
N GLY A 95 -18.86 2.85 -18.37
CA GLY A 95 -18.37 2.26 -17.12
C GLY A 95 -19.32 2.39 -15.93
N LYS A 96 -20.51 2.98 -16.07
CA LYS A 96 -21.36 3.33 -14.92
C LYS A 96 -21.73 2.17 -14.00
N LYS A 97 -21.82 0.96 -14.55
CA LYS A 97 -22.13 -0.28 -13.80
C LYS A 97 -20.92 -0.86 -13.04
N SER A 98 -19.71 -0.39 -13.34
CA SER A 98 -18.46 -0.86 -12.72
C SER A 98 -18.17 -0.19 -11.38
N PHE A 99 -18.98 0.78 -10.96
CA PHE A 99 -18.76 1.58 -9.76
C PHE A 99 -19.99 1.61 -8.85
N PRO A 100 -19.80 1.70 -7.52
CA PRO A 100 -20.89 1.98 -6.59
C PRO A 100 -21.59 3.29 -6.91
N GLN A 101 -22.92 3.33 -6.72
CA GLN A 101 -23.72 4.54 -7.00
C GLN A 101 -23.30 5.73 -6.14
N ASP A 102 -22.83 5.50 -4.91
CA ASP A 102 -22.40 6.55 -3.99
C ASP A 102 -21.21 7.37 -4.50
N LEU A 103 -20.42 6.83 -5.44
CA LEU A 103 -19.28 7.55 -6.03
C LEU A 103 -19.72 8.63 -7.02
N TYR A 104 -20.97 8.58 -7.52
CA TYR A 104 -21.55 9.57 -8.42
C TYR A 104 -22.16 10.73 -7.62
N ASN A 105 -21.31 11.39 -6.84
CA ASN A 105 -21.70 12.52 -6.01
C ASN A 105 -20.70 13.67 -6.19
N GLU A 106 -21.22 14.88 -6.31
CA GLU A 106 -20.48 16.13 -6.54
C GLU A 106 -19.46 16.47 -5.45
N LYS A 107 -19.57 15.87 -4.26
CA LYS A 107 -18.59 16.03 -3.17
C LYS A 107 -17.25 15.35 -3.45
N PHE A 108 -17.22 14.39 -4.39
CA PHE A 108 -16.01 13.64 -4.73
C PHE A 108 -15.31 14.26 -5.94
N SER A 109 -13.98 14.27 -5.90
CA SER A 109 -13.15 14.69 -7.02
C SER A 109 -13.09 13.60 -8.12
N PRO A 110 -12.80 13.97 -9.38
CA PRO A 110 -12.79 13.03 -10.50
C PRO A 110 -11.89 11.80 -10.31
N ASP A 111 -10.81 11.92 -9.53
CA ASP A 111 -9.88 10.84 -9.22
C ASP A 111 -10.47 9.72 -8.34
N ILE A 112 -11.70 9.89 -7.81
CA ILE A 112 -12.36 8.85 -7.01
C ILE A 112 -12.51 7.53 -7.78
N PHE A 113 -12.74 7.58 -9.10
CA PHE A 113 -12.95 6.40 -9.92
C PHE A 113 -11.65 5.60 -10.12
N ILE A 114 -10.53 6.27 -10.44
CA ILE A 114 -9.24 5.57 -10.53
C ILE A 114 -8.81 5.00 -9.18
N LYS A 115 -9.03 5.75 -8.08
CA LYS A 115 -8.77 5.26 -6.72
C LYS A 115 -9.60 4.01 -6.41
N HIS A 116 -10.86 3.99 -6.80
CA HIS A 116 -11.73 2.83 -6.64
C HIS A 116 -11.21 1.61 -7.41
N LEU A 117 -10.88 1.76 -8.70
CA LEU A 117 -10.34 0.64 -9.50
C LEU A 117 -9.04 0.07 -8.92
N ILE A 118 -8.12 0.95 -8.49
CA ILE A 118 -6.85 0.53 -7.88
C ILE A 118 -7.13 -0.19 -6.56
N SER A 119 -7.94 0.40 -5.69
CA SER A 119 -8.26 -0.16 -4.37
C SER A 119 -8.97 -1.51 -4.48
N ASP A 120 -9.98 -1.62 -5.34
CA ASP A 120 -10.71 -2.87 -5.58
C ASP A 120 -9.76 -3.98 -6.08
N ASN A 121 -8.86 -3.66 -7.01
CA ASN A 121 -7.85 -4.61 -7.46
C ASN A 121 -6.89 -5.03 -6.33
N LEU A 122 -6.38 -4.07 -5.55
CA LEU A 122 -5.48 -4.36 -4.42
C LEU A 122 -6.17 -5.26 -3.37
N ILE A 123 -7.43 -4.98 -3.04
CA ILE A 123 -8.23 -5.81 -2.12
C ILE A 123 -8.34 -7.24 -2.65
N LYS A 124 -8.64 -7.41 -3.94
CA LYS A 124 -8.80 -8.72 -4.59
C LYS A 124 -7.52 -9.56 -4.55
N ILE A 125 -6.36 -8.95 -4.81
CA ILE A 125 -5.08 -9.67 -4.83
C ILE A 125 -4.50 -9.87 -3.43
N THR A 126 -4.88 -9.06 -2.45
CA THR A 126 -4.34 -9.15 -1.08
C THR A 126 -4.79 -10.47 -0.45
N PRO A 127 -3.89 -11.43 -0.17
CA PRO A 127 -4.28 -12.73 0.33
C PRO A 127 -4.76 -12.66 1.78
N LYS A 128 -5.48 -13.69 2.21
CA LYS A 128 -5.59 -14.00 3.64
C LYS A 128 -4.27 -14.65 4.07
N ILE A 129 -3.83 -14.43 5.31
CA ILE A 129 -2.59 -15.02 5.83
C ILE A 129 -2.61 -16.55 5.73
N SER A 130 -3.78 -17.17 5.93
CA SER A 130 -3.96 -18.62 5.78
C SER A 130 -3.73 -19.16 4.36
N LYS A 131 -3.78 -18.29 3.33
CA LYS A 131 -3.54 -18.66 1.92
C LYS A 131 -2.07 -18.56 1.51
N LEU A 132 -1.18 -18.07 2.38
CA LEU A 132 0.25 -18.05 2.10
C LEU A 132 0.81 -19.47 2.22
N THR A 133 1.29 -20.02 1.10
CA THR A 133 1.78 -21.41 1.02
C THR A 133 3.19 -21.55 1.57
N ASP A 134 4.03 -20.53 1.41
CA ASP A 134 5.41 -20.54 1.91
C ASP A 134 5.44 -20.54 3.44
N LYS A 135 6.03 -21.59 4.01
CA LYS A 135 6.18 -21.77 5.45
C LYS A 135 7.04 -20.67 6.08
N LYS A 136 8.14 -20.26 5.43
CA LYS A 136 9.05 -19.24 5.96
C LYS A 136 8.37 -17.88 6.03
N LEU A 137 7.58 -17.54 5.02
CA LEU A 137 6.80 -16.29 5.04
C LEU A 137 5.72 -16.29 6.13
N ARG A 138 5.09 -17.44 6.39
CA ARG A 138 4.14 -17.56 7.51
C ARG A 138 4.81 -17.43 8.87
N GLU A 139 5.97 -18.05 9.06
CA GLU A 139 6.79 -17.90 10.28
C GLU A 139 7.22 -16.43 10.47
N GLU A 140 7.68 -15.77 9.41
CA GLU A 140 8.04 -14.35 9.43
C GLU A 140 6.86 -13.43 9.80
N ILE A 141 5.65 -13.70 9.27
CA ILE A 141 4.44 -12.97 9.66
C ILE A 141 4.08 -13.21 11.13
N GLY A 142 4.30 -14.42 11.63
CA GLY A 142 4.11 -14.72 13.06
C GLY A 142 5.00 -13.84 13.92
N LEU A 143 6.31 -13.79 13.60
CA LEU A 143 7.26 -12.92 14.29
C LEU A 143 6.90 -11.44 14.17
N LEU A 144 6.46 -11.00 12.98
CA LEU A 144 6.02 -9.62 12.74
C LEU A 144 4.80 -9.26 13.61
N ARG A 145 3.83 -10.16 13.73
CA ARG A 145 2.65 -9.97 14.61
C ARG A 145 3.05 -9.89 16.08
N ASP A 146 4.02 -10.69 16.51
CA ASP A 146 4.48 -10.75 17.89
C ASP A 146 5.19 -9.46 18.36
N ILE A 147 5.62 -8.59 17.43
CA ILE A 147 6.17 -7.27 17.77
C ILE A 147 5.16 -6.43 18.57
N ARG A 148 3.85 -6.59 18.31
CA ARG A 148 2.77 -5.81 18.94
C ARG A 148 3.12 -4.31 19.05
N PRO A 149 3.38 -3.64 17.91
CA PRO A 149 3.83 -2.25 17.91
C PRO A 149 2.80 -1.31 18.54
N HIS A 150 3.23 -0.15 19.03
CA HIS A 150 2.29 0.87 19.49
C HIS A 150 1.41 1.38 18.33
N ALA A 151 2.02 1.54 17.15
CA ALA A 151 1.34 1.96 15.93
C ALA A 151 2.07 1.45 14.70
N VAL A 152 1.32 1.31 13.60
CA VAL A 152 1.86 1.05 12.26
C VAL A 152 1.52 2.23 11.36
N ILE A 153 2.55 2.86 10.81
CA ILE A 153 2.43 3.95 9.86
C ILE A 153 2.77 3.40 8.49
N THR A 154 1.83 3.47 7.55
CA THR A 154 2.02 2.98 6.19
C THR A 154 1.68 4.03 5.14
N THR A 155 2.44 4.01 4.05
CA THR A 155 2.15 4.76 2.81
C THR A 155 1.61 3.83 1.72
N ASN A 156 1.25 2.60 2.08
CA ASN A 156 0.75 1.61 1.15
C ASN A 156 -0.77 1.71 0.96
N PHE A 157 -1.27 1.22 -0.17
CA PHE A 157 -2.68 1.34 -0.56
C PHE A 157 -3.51 0.05 -0.38
N ASP A 158 -2.88 -1.06 0.00
CA ASP A 158 -3.55 -2.32 0.27
C ASP A 158 -3.86 -2.55 1.75
N THR A 159 -4.65 -3.60 2.03
CA THR A 159 -5.17 -3.93 3.36
C THR A 159 -4.42 -5.08 4.04
N PHE A 160 -3.15 -5.32 3.68
CA PHE A 160 -2.43 -6.48 4.18
C PHE A 160 -2.06 -6.36 5.66
N LEU A 161 -1.73 -5.16 6.15
CA LEU A 161 -1.33 -4.92 7.53
C LEU A 161 -2.48 -5.13 8.52
N GLU A 162 -3.68 -4.76 8.12
CA GLU A 162 -4.94 -4.97 8.85
C GLU A 162 -5.24 -6.46 9.01
N LYS A 163 -4.74 -7.31 8.10
CA LYS A 163 -4.85 -8.78 8.24
C LYS A 163 -3.79 -9.34 9.19
N ILE A 164 -2.64 -8.68 9.32
CA ILE A 164 -1.53 -9.10 10.18
C ILE A 164 -1.79 -8.73 11.64
N TYR A 165 -2.19 -7.49 11.88
CA TYR A 165 -2.37 -6.90 13.20
C TYR A 165 -3.84 -6.85 13.59
N ASP A 166 -4.28 -7.89 14.30
CA ASP A 166 -5.63 -7.94 14.85
C ASP A 166 -5.80 -6.92 16.00
N GLY A 167 -6.98 -6.31 16.09
CA GLY A 167 -7.31 -5.28 17.08
C GLY A 167 -6.79 -3.86 16.79
N TYR A 168 -6.16 -3.62 15.64
CA TYR A 168 -5.74 -2.28 15.22
C TYR A 168 -6.85 -1.62 14.40
N GLU A 169 -7.08 -0.33 14.64
CA GLU A 169 -8.06 0.44 13.88
C GLU A 169 -7.37 1.23 12.76
N PRO A 170 -7.71 1.00 11.48
CA PRO A 170 -7.12 1.73 10.37
C PRO A 170 -7.62 3.17 10.36
N ILE A 171 -6.68 4.13 10.32
CA ILE A 171 -7.01 5.55 10.25
C ILE A 171 -6.46 6.14 8.95
N ILE A 172 -7.35 6.61 8.09
CA ILE A 172 -7.04 7.07 6.73
C ILE A 172 -6.83 8.59 6.72
N GLY A 173 -5.69 9.04 6.20
CA GLY A 173 -5.40 10.45 5.92
C GLY A 173 -4.39 11.11 6.86
N GLN A 174 -3.96 12.33 6.50
CA GLN A 174 -2.86 13.06 7.14
C GLN A 174 -3.18 13.68 8.51
N LYS A 175 -4.43 13.65 8.99
CA LYS A 175 -4.87 14.45 10.17
C LYS A 175 -4.77 13.73 11.53
N VAL A 176 -4.03 12.62 11.61
CA VAL A 176 -4.20 11.66 12.71
C VAL A 176 -3.08 11.71 13.75
N ILE A 177 -1.90 12.25 13.42
CA ILE A 177 -0.87 12.47 14.43
C ILE A 177 -1.23 13.73 15.22
N LYS A 178 -2.16 13.60 16.16
CA LYS A 178 -2.35 14.61 17.21
C LYS A 178 -1.17 14.50 18.15
N TYR A 179 -0.23 15.44 18.03
CA TYR A 179 0.82 15.65 19.02
C TYR A 179 0.15 16.08 20.35
N ASN A 180 -0.11 15.13 21.25
CA ASN A 180 -0.47 15.48 22.62
C ASN A 180 0.82 15.78 23.39
N MET A 181 1.17 17.06 23.53
CA MET A 181 2.29 17.53 24.36
C MET A 181 1.96 17.59 25.88
N ASN A 182 0.87 16.95 26.32
CA ASN A 182 0.39 17.03 27.71
C ASN A 182 0.64 15.75 28.52
N SER A 183 1.84 15.17 28.45
CA SER A 183 2.32 14.27 29.50
C SER A 183 3.68 14.73 30.02
N PHE A 184 3.71 15.93 30.58
CA PHE A 184 4.53 16.18 31.76
C PHE A 184 3.61 16.04 32.96
N GLY A 185 3.91 15.06 33.80
CA GLY A 185 3.24 14.73 35.05
C GLY A 185 3.99 13.58 35.70
#